data_AF-A0A351TXT4-F1
#
_entry.id   AF-A0A351TXT4-F1
#
_cell.length_a   1.000
_cell.length_b   1.000
_cell.length_c   1.000
_cell.angle_alpha   90.00
_cell.angle_beta   90.00
_cell.angle_gamma   90.00
#
_symmetry.space_group_name_H-M   'P 1'
#
loop_
_entity.id
_entity.type
_entity.pdbx_description
1 polymer ?
#
loop_
_entity_poly.entity_id
_entity_poly.type
_entity_poly.pdbx_seq_one_letter_code
_entity_poly.pdbx_strand_id
1 'polypeptide(L)'
;MGKMFNSEDPTTKQMLNYIKTHWPEMVENPLELETEEGLIKLSQKANLLLEESGKKMQEKVEVVKKGLKENQILTENLSKRLIVFNGGLKNLQSSLEVLWLELQMVRPPKNSA
;
A
#
# COMPACT_ATOMS: atom_id res chain seq x y z
N MET A 1 -31.47 30.02 25.23
CA MET A 1 -32.02 30.35 23.90
C MET A 1 -30.93 30.08 22.88
N GLY A 2 -31.05 29.01 22.10
CA GLY A 2 -30.13 28.73 21.00
C GLY A 2 -30.33 29.77 19.88
N LYS A 3 -29.26 30.17 19.20
CA LYS A 3 -29.35 31.08 18.05
C LYS A 3 -30.12 30.37 16.94
N MET A 4 -31.23 30.95 16.48
CA MET A 4 -31.97 30.43 15.33
C MET A 4 -31.08 30.47 14.08
N PHE A 5 -31.10 29.40 13.30
CA PHE A 5 -30.40 29.31 12.02
C PHE A 5 -30.89 30.43 11.07
N ASN A 6 -29.96 31.24 10.57
CA ASN A 6 -30.26 32.28 9.59
C ASN A 6 -29.70 31.87 8.23
N SER A 7 -30.56 31.30 7.39
CA SER A 7 -30.25 30.93 6.01
C SER A 7 -29.99 32.15 5.12
N GLU A 8 -30.34 33.36 5.57
CA GLU A 8 -30.14 34.59 4.80
C GLU A 8 -28.79 35.26 5.02
N ASP A 9 -28.05 34.84 6.06
CA ASP A 9 -26.69 35.33 6.31
C ASP A 9 -25.79 35.06 5.10
N PRO A 10 -24.98 36.05 4.65
CA PRO A 10 -24.13 35.89 3.47
C PRO A 10 -23.17 34.70 3.54
N THR A 11 -22.63 34.39 4.73
CA THR A 11 -21.69 33.28 4.94
C THR A 11 -22.43 31.95 4.84
N THR A 12 -23.59 31.85 5.48
CA THR A 12 -24.46 30.66 5.39
C THR A 12 -24.87 30.41 3.94
N LYS A 13 -25.32 31.43 3.20
CA LYS A 13 -25.69 31.32 1.78
C LYS A 13 -24.56 30.80 0.91
N GLN A 14 -23.34 31.33 1.10
CA GLN A 14 -22.17 30.86 0.36
C GLN A 14 -21.88 29.38 0.64
N MET A 15 -21.95 28.97 1.91
CA MET A 15 -21.73 27.59 2.31
C MET A 15 -22.80 26.64 1.73
N LEU A 16 -24.09 27.02 1.79
CA LEU A 16 -25.18 26.23 1.21
C LEU A 16 -25.02 26.10 -0.32
N ASN A 17 -24.69 27.19 -1.02
CA ASN A 17 -24.44 27.15 -2.46
C ASN A 17 -23.24 26.27 -2.82
N TYR A 18 -22.17 26.32 -2.02
CA TYR A 18 -21.02 25.46 -2.21
C TYR A 18 -21.42 23.98 -2.14
N ILE A 19 -22.21 23.60 -1.13
CA ILE A 19 -22.71 22.22 -0.96
C ILE A 19 -23.60 21.81 -2.14
N LYS A 20 -24.55 22.66 -2.55
CA LYS A 20 -25.43 22.41 -3.70
C LYS A 20 -24.65 22.21 -5.00
N THR A 21 -23.53 22.92 -5.17
CA THR A 21 -22.72 22.90 -6.41
C THR A 21 -21.77 21.70 -6.45
N HIS A 22 -21.10 21.42 -5.35
CA HIS A 22 -20.01 20.44 -5.33
C HIS A 22 -20.40 19.06 -4.82
N TRP A 23 -21.53 18.96 -4.11
CA TRP A 23 -22.03 17.70 -3.55
C TRP A 23 -23.54 17.52 -3.79
N PRO A 24 -24.01 17.56 -5.05
CA PRO A 24 -25.43 17.41 -5.35
C PRO A 24 -26.02 16.07 -4.86
N GLU A 25 -25.21 15.00 -4.80
CA GLU A 25 -25.60 13.68 -4.28
C GLU A 25 -25.93 13.68 -2.78
N MET A 26 -25.41 14.68 -2.06
CA MET A 26 -25.66 14.87 -0.64
C MET A 26 -26.99 15.58 -0.37
N VAL A 27 -27.59 16.16 -1.41
CA VAL A 27 -28.72 17.08 -1.33
C VAL A 27 -29.89 16.52 -2.12
N GLU A 28 -30.78 15.80 -1.46
CA GLU A 28 -32.00 15.25 -2.09
C GLU A 28 -33.00 16.35 -2.45
N ASN A 29 -33.08 17.39 -1.62
CA ASN A 29 -33.91 18.56 -1.85
C ASN A 29 -33.14 19.85 -1.46
N PRO A 30 -32.80 20.73 -2.42
CA PRO A 30 -32.06 21.96 -2.15
C PRO A 30 -32.75 22.93 -1.20
N LEU A 31 -34.08 22.85 -1.07
CA LEU A 31 -34.87 23.70 -0.17
C LEU A 31 -34.75 23.24 1.29
N GLU A 32 -34.50 21.95 1.54
CA GLU A 32 -34.33 21.43 2.90
C GLU A 32 -33.04 21.94 3.55
N LEU A 33 -32.01 22.25 2.76
CA LEU A 33 -30.74 22.82 3.24
C LEU A 33 -30.88 24.20 3.89
N GLU A 34 -31.98 24.91 3.64
CA GLU A 34 -32.26 26.22 4.24
C GLU A 34 -32.98 26.08 5.59
N THR A 35 -33.11 24.86 6.10
CA THR A 35 -33.69 24.53 7.40
C THR A 35 -32.66 23.85 8.30
N GLU A 36 -32.82 24.03 9.62
CA GLU A 36 -31.99 23.35 10.61
C GLU A 36 -32.09 21.81 10.49
N GLU A 37 -33.30 21.28 10.26
CA GLU A 37 -33.54 19.85 10.09
C GLU A 37 -32.84 19.26 8.86
N GLY A 38 -32.86 19.96 7.72
CA GLY A 38 -32.16 19.50 6.53
C GLY A 38 -30.64 19.53 6.66
N LEU A 39 -30.09 20.49 7.42
CA LEU A 39 -28.67 20.50 7.76
C LEU A 39 -28.27 19.36 8.70
N ILE A 40 -29.13 19.00 9.65
CA ILE A 40 -28.92 17.83 10.51
C ILE A 40 -28.89 16.55 9.67
N LYS A 41 -29.84 16.37 8.74
CA LYS A 41 -29.86 15.22 7.82
C LYS A 41 -28.61 15.18 6.94
N LEU A 42 -28.18 16.32 6.39
CA LEU A 42 -26.96 16.42 5.60
C LEU A 42 -25.73 15.97 6.39
N SER A 43 -25.61 16.44 7.64
CA SER A 43 -24.52 16.05 8.55
C SER A 43 -24.52 14.55 8.84
N GLN A 44 -25.68 13.96 9.10
CA GLN A 44 -25.81 12.51 9.31
C GLN A 44 -25.39 11.72 8.07
N LYS A 45 -25.84 12.13 6.88
CA LYS A 45 -25.48 11.50 5.60
C LYS A 45 -23.97 11.61 5.33
N ALA A 46 -23.37 12.76 5.63
CA ALA A 46 -21.93 12.98 5.50
C ALA A 46 -21.13 12.04 6.42
N ASN A 47 -21.55 11.90 7.67
CA ASN A 47 -20.90 10.99 8.61
C ASN A 47 -20.97 9.53 8.16
N LEU A 48 -22.14 9.08 7.67
CA LEU A 48 -22.29 7.72 7.15
C LEU A 48 -21.36 7.44 5.97
N LEU A 49 -21.26 8.39 5.03
CA LEU A 49 -20.37 8.25 3.87
C LEU A 49 -18.88 8.30 4.26
N LEU A 50 -18.52 9.12 5.24
CA LEU A 50 -17.17 9.15 5.80
C LEU A 50 -16.82 7.83 6.48
N GLU A 51 -17.73 7.25 7.26
CA GLU A 51 -17.54 5.94 7.88
C GLU A 51 -17.37 4.83 6.84
N GLU A 52 -18.21 4.82 5.80
CA GLU A 52 -18.15 3.82 4.75
C GLU A 52 -16.87 3.94 3.91
N SER A 53 -16.46 5.18 3.60
CA SER A 53 -15.18 5.48 2.95
C SER A 53 -14.00 5.05 3.82
N GLY A 54 -14.06 5.32 5.12
CA GLY A 54 -13.06 4.88 6.10
C GLY A 54 -12.92 3.37 6.14
N LYS A 55 -14.03 2.62 6.13
CA LYS A 55 -14.03 1.15 6.06
C LYS A 55 -13.38 0.64 4.77
N LYS A 56 -13.77 1.18 3.62
CA LYS A 56 -13.17 0.82 2.31
C LYS A 56 -11.67 1.12 2.26
N MET A 57 -11.23 2.21 2.88
CA MET A 57 -9.82 2.55 2.98
C MET A 57 -9.06 1.56 3.89
N GLN A 58 -9.63 1.22 5.04
CA GLN A 58 -9.04 0.22 5.94
C GLN A 58 -8.90 -1.14 5.25
N GLU A 59 -9.90 -1.57 4.49
CA GLU A 59 -9.84 -2.81 3.71
C GLU A 59 -8.69 -2.81 2.69
N LYS A 60 -8.54 -1.72 1.92
CA LYS A 60 -7.41 -1.56 0.99
C LYS A 60 -6.06 -1.61 1.70
N VAL A 61 -5.94 -0.97 2.86
CA VAL A 61 -4.73 -0.99 3.68
C VAL A 61 -4.39 -2.41 4.13
N GLU A 62 -5.37 -3.20 4.56
CA GLU A 62 -5.15 -4.60 4.96
C GLU A 62 -4.69 -5.48 3.79
N VAL A 63 -5.27 -5.29 2.59
CA VAL A 63 -4.81 -5.98 1.37
C VAL A 63 -3.34 -5.66 1.09
N VAL A 64 -2.94 -4.38 1.16
CA VAL A 64 -1.55 -3.96 0.96
C VAL A 64 -0.63 -4.55 2.01
N LYS A 65 -1.00 -4.51 3.30
CA LYS A 65 -0.20 -5.11 4.38
C LYS A 65 0.00 -6.61 4.18
N LYS A 66 -1.05 -7.33 3.74
CA LYS A 66 -0.96 -8.76 3.44
C LYS A 66 0.02 -9.02 2.30
N GLY A 67 -0.09 -8.28 1.20
CA GLY A 67 0.83 -8.39 0.06
C GLY A 67 2.28 -8.08 0.42
N LEU A 68 2.53 -7.09 1.30
CA LEU A 68 3.87 -6.78 1.79
C LEU A 68 4.47 -7.95 2.59
N LYS A 69 3.70 -8.59 3.47
CA LYS A 69 4.16 -9.76 4.24
C LYS A 69 4.50 -10.94 3.33
N GLU A 70 3.66 -11.23 2.35
CA GLU A 70 3.91 -12.29 1.37
C GLU A 70 5.19 -12.02 0.56
N ASN A 71 5.42 -10.78 0.15
CA ASN A 71 6.62 -10.38 -0.57
C ASN A 71 7.89 -10.47 0.29
N GLN A 72 7.79 -10.13 1.58
CA GLN A 72 8.90 -10.31 2.52
C GLN A 72 9.31 -11.80 2.62
N ILE A 73 8.35 -12.70 2.76
CA ILE A 73 8.61 -14.15 2.82
C ILE A 73 9.28 -14.64 1.53
N LEU A 74 8.80 -14.20 0.36
CA LEU A 74 9.42 -14.55 -0.92
C LEU A 74 10.86 -14.04 -1.01
N THR A 75 11.11 -12.80 -0.59
CA THR A 75 12.43 -12.19 -0.57
C THR A 75 13.40 -12.94 0.35
N GLU A 76 12.96 -13.32 1.56
CA GLU A 76 13.75 -14.11 2.50
C GLU A 76 14.09 -15.50 1.93
N ASN A 77 13.13 -16.15 1.27
CA ASN A 77 13.35 -17.45 0.64
C ASN A 77 14.33 -17.37 -0.54
N LEU A 78 14.23 -16.32 -1.38
CA LEU A 78 15.19 -16.07 -2.45
C LEU A 78 16.59 -15.81 -1.89
N SER A 79 16.70 -15.02 -0.83
CA SER A 79 17.98 -14.76 -0.14
C SER A 79 18.63 -16.05 0.38
N LYS A 80 17.87 -16.92 1.05
CA LYS A 80 18.36 -18.23 1.51
C LYS A 80 18.85 -19.11 0.35
N ARG A 81 18.13 -19.15 -0.76
CA ARG A 81 18.54 -19.90 -1.96
C ARG A 81 19.83 -19.35 -2.57
N LEU A 82 19.98 -18.03 -2.61
CA LEU A 82 21.19 -17.37 -3.11
C LEU A 82 22.40 -17.70 -2.24
N ILE A 83 22.24 -17.76 -0.92
CA ILE A 83 23.31 -18.16 0.01
C ILE A 83 23.77 -19.59 -0.28
N VAL A 84 22.84 -20.54 -0.42
CA VAL A 84 23.17 -21.93 -0.75
C VAL A 84 23.86 -22.03 -2.10
N PHE A 85 23.35 -21.32 -3.12
CA PHE A 85 23.95 -21.29 -4.45
C PHE A 85 25.40 -20.76 -4.42
N ASN A 86 25.64 -19.65 -3.71
CA ASN A 86 26.98 -19.09 -3.52
C ASN A 86 27.91 -20.05 -2.77
N GLY A 87 27.40 -20.79 -1.78
CA GLY A 87 28.17 -21.85 -1.12
C GLY A 87 28.56 -22.97 -2.09
N GLY A 88 27.64 -23.41 -2.94
CA GLY A 88 27.90 -24.41 -3.98
C GLY A 88 28.97 -23.96 -4.99
N LEU A 89 28.92 -22.71 -5.43
CA LEU A 89 29.93 -22.13 -6.32
C LEU A 89 31.33 -22.12 -5.69
N LYS A 90 31.44 -21.75 -4.41
CA LYS A 90 32.73 -21.78 -3.70
C LYS A 90 33.29 -23.20 -3.61
N ASN A 91 32.43 -24.18 -3.32
CA ASN A 91 32.85 -25.58 -3.27
C ASN A 91 33.35 -26.05 -4.65
N LEU A 92 32.63 -25.71 -5.73
CA LEU A 92 33.05 -26.04 -7.09
C LEU A 92 34.41 -25.42 -7.43
N GLN A 93 34.61 -24.14 -7.10
CA GLN A 93 35.88 -23.45 -7.29
C GLN A 93 37.01 -24.20 -6.58
N SER A 94 36.85 -24.54 -5.30
CA SER A 94 37.87 -25.28 -4.54
C SER A 94 38.14 -26.66 -5.14
N SER A 95 37.13 -27.39 -5.60
CA SER A 95 37.32 -28.67 -6.28
C SER A 95 38.13 -28.52 -7.57
N LEU A 96 37.89 -27.47 -8.35
CA LEU A 96 38.66 -27.18 -9.56
C LEU A 96 40.12 -26.80 -9.26
N GLU A 97 40.36 -26.04 -8.18
CA GLU A 97 41.71 -25.71 -7.71
C GLU A 97 42.50 -26.97 -7.32
N VAL A 98 41.88 -27.91 -6.61
CA VAL A 98 42.51 -29.20 -6.26
C VAL A 98 42.84 -30.02 -7.51
N LEU A 99 41.89 -30.21 -8.43
CA LEU A 99 42.12 -30.94 -9.67
C LEU A 99 43.26 -30.32 -10.50
N TRP A 100 43.32 -28.99 -10.54
CA TRP A 100 44.40 -28.29 -11.22
C TRP A 100 45.77 -28.58 -10.60
N LEU A 101 45.88 -28.57 -9.27
CA LEU A 101 47.11 -28.92 -8.56
C LEU A 101 47.53 -30.37 -8.81
N GLU A 102 46.58 -31.31 -8.78
CA GLU A 102 46.84 -32.72 -9.09
C GLU A 102 47.40 -32.89 -10.50
N LEU A 103 46.79 -32.25 -11.50
CA LEU A 103 47.28 -32.28 -12.89
C LEU A 103 48.72 -31.75 -13.02
N GLN A 104 49.12 -30.75 -12.24
CA GLN A 104 50.49 -30.25 -12.25
C GLN A 104 51.50 -31.26 -11.68
N MET A 105 51.07 -32.14 -10.78
CA MET A 105 51.91 -33.19 -10.19
C MET A 105 52.07 -34.41 -11.11
N VAL A 106 51.12 -34.64 -12.03
CA VAL A 106 51.21 -35.69 -13.06
C VAL A 106 52.02 -35.21 -14.28
N ARG A 107 53.03 -34.36 -14.09
CA ARG A 107 53.95 -34.03 -15.21
C ARG A 107 54.54 -35.33 -15.74
N PRO A 108 54.49 -35.58 -17.07
CA PRO A 108 55.22 -36.69 -17.63
C PRO A 108 56.69 -36.53 -17.23
N PRO A 109 57.39 -37.61 -16.85
CA PRO A 109 58.81 -37.52 -16.60
C PRO A 109 59.42 -36.81 -17.81
N LYS A 110 60.17 -35.73 -17.56
CA LYS A 110 60.99 -35.14 -18.62
C LYS A 110 61.76 -36.31 -19.20
N ASN A 111 61.54 -36.63 -20.48
CA ASN A 111 62.36 -37.63 -21.16
C ASN A 111 63.80 -37.23 -20.91
N SER A 112 64.48 -38.04 -20.10
CA SER A 112 65.91 -38.01 -19.91
C SER A 112 66.50 -38.51 -21.22
N ALA A 113 66.67 -37.60 -22.18
CA ALA A 113 67.40 -37.81 -23.41
C ALA A 113 68.56 -36.81 -23.44
#